data_AF-A0A137SXS1-F1
#
_entry.id   AF-A0A137SXS1-F1
#
_cell.length_a   1.000
_cell.length_b   1.000
_cell.length_c   1.000
_cell.angle_alpha   90.00
_cell.angle_beta   90.00
_cell.angle_gamma   90.00
#
_symmetry.space_group_name_H-M   'P 1'
#
loop_
_entity.id
_entity.type
_entity.pdbx_description
1 polymer ?
#
loop_
_entity_poly.entity_id
_entity_poly.type
_entity_poly.pdbx_seq_one_letter_code
_entity_poly.pdbx_strand_id
1 'polypeptide(L)'
;MNLFLKEKNKFNKDSYDLMSVRRFLSDNFLLRADVTSAQILLNICNIEEAIENIYPSYISLVHLKKDIISILRNKEGIELIAYNISNLIRDDINRLELVMYLEGYINGFNDKDVVNQLEILAFKHLGLEELYKRRKLFNYELKDLKILEFKKSIFNDLRKSKELLLFIKRSIVNFYIKTLRLKIKDINSHIDRQLVFEFKDGKSKFVEQDSRLRKKEIQFLSKKITRFMFADAMKVYENAYWDGANDKVIKRYK
;
A
#
# COMPACT_ATOMS: atom_id res chain seq x y z
N MET A 1 6.17 4.37 -30.82
CA MET A 1 7.40 4.58 -31.59
C MET A 1 8.37 5.31 -30.68
N ASN A 2 9.54 4.70 -30.46
CA ASN A 2 10.53 5.00 -29.41
C ASN A 2 10.95 6.46 -29.28
N LEU A 3 10.85 7.02 -28.08
CA LEU A 3 11.68 8.08 -27.51
C LEU A 3 11.75 7.81 -25.99
N PHE A 4 12.92 7.95 -25.36
CA PHE A 4 13.27 7.66 -23.94
C PHE A 4 13.97 6.34 -23.57
N LEU A 5 14.59 5.63 -24.51
CA LEU A 5 15.66 4.69 -24.15
C LEU A 5 16.80 4.73 -25.15
N LYS A 6 17.65 5.75 -25.04
CA LYS A 6 19.00 5.70 -25.61
C LYS A 6 19.97 6.64 -24.89
N GLU A 7 20.28 6.33 -23.63
CA GLU A 7 21.61 6.62 -23.09
C GLU A 7 22.11 5.42 -22.28
N LYS A 8 22.79 4.52 -22.99
CA LYS A 8 23.93 3.81 -22.39
C LYS A 8 25.06 4.84 -22.36
N ASN A 9 25.31 5.45 -21.21
CA ASN A 9 26.55 6.16 -20.97
C ASN A 9 27.20 5.65 -19.68
N LYS A 10 28.51 5.43 -19.82
CA LYS A 10 29.47 4.94 -18.83
C LYS A 10 29.15 5.40 -17.41
N PHE A 11 29.21 4.45 -16.48
CA PHE A 11 29.30 4.69 -15.05
C PHE A 11 30.34 5.78 -14.73
N ASN A 12 29.86 6.98 -14.43
CA ASN A 12 30.60 7.93 -13.61
C ASN A 12 30.22 7.63 -12.15
N LYS A 13 31.21 7.19 -11.39
CA LYS A 13 31.20 7.10 -9.94
C LYS A 13 31.08 8.55 -9.43
N ASP A 14 30.19 8.82 -8.47
CA ASP A 14 30.07 10.09 -7.71
C ASP A 14 28.94 11.07 -8.08
N SER A 15 27.81 10.59 -8.60
CA SER A 15 26.54 11.33 -8.52
C SER A 15 25.39 10.37 -8.22
N TYR A 16 24.95 10.31 -6.96
CA TYR A 16 23.69 9.65 -6.63
C TYR A 16 22.53 10.49 -7.16
N ASP A 17 21.84 10.02 -8.20
CA ASP A 17 20.54 10.59 -8.60
C ASP A 17 19.55 10.46 -7.45
N LEU A 18 18.72 11.48 -7.22
CA LEU A 18 17.65 11.51 -6.21
C LEU A 18 16.76 10.26 -6.26
N MET A 19 16.51 9.71 -7.45
CA MET A 19 15.76 8.45 -7.60
C MET A 19 16.47 7.27 -6.90
N SER A 20 17.79 7.20 -7.01
CA SER A 20 18.61 6.16 -6.36
C SER A 20 18.62 6.32 -4.83
N VAL A 21 18.68 7.56 -4.34
CA VAL A 21 18.61 7.89 -2.91
C VAL A 21 17.25 7.48 -2.34
N ARG A 22 16.16 7.88 -3.00
CA ARG A 22 14.79 7.51 -2.60
C ARG A 22 14.62 6.00 -2.54
N ARG A 23 15.08 5.28 -3.56
CA ARG A 23 14.99 3.81 -3.58
C ARG A 23 15.76 3.18 -2.42
N PHE A 24 16.96 3.66 -2.12
CA PHE A 24 17.76 3.19 -0.99
C PHE A 24 17.05 3.39 0.35
N LEU A 25 16.50 4.59 0.58
CA LEU A 25 15.76 4.90 1.81
C LEU A 25 14.47 4.07 1.91
N SER A 26 13.74 3.91 0.80
CA SER A 26 12.52 3.09 0.75
C SER A 26 12.82 1.64 1.10
N ASP A 27 13.89 1.07 0.54
CA ASP A 27 14.31 -0.30 0.84
C ASP A 27 14.74 -0.46 2.31
N ASN A 28 15.47 0.49 2.88
CA ASN A 28 15.87 0.45 4.29
C ASN A 28 14.68 0.56 5.24
N PHE A 29 13.77 1.51 4.99
CA PHE A 29 12.56 1.65 5.79
C PHE A 29 11.68 0.39 5.70
N LEU A 30 11.41 -0.09 4.48
CA LEU A 30 10.54 -1.23 4.25
C LEU A 30 11.10 -2.52 4.87
N LEU A 31 12.38 -2.81 4.61
CA LEU A 31 12.97 -4.12 4.91
C LEU A 31 13.66 -4.17 6.28
N ARG A 32 14.17 -3.04 6.78
CA ARG A 32 14.93 -2.95 8.03
C ARG A 32 14.23 -2.15 9.13
N ALA A 33 13.02 -1.63 8.86
CA ALA A 33 12.26 -0.80 9.78
C ALA A 33 13.04 0.46 10.23
N ASP A 34 13.91 0.99 9.37
CA ASP A 34 14.67 2.21 9.66
C ASP A 34 13.77 3.46 9.56
N VAL A 35 13.34 3.95 10.72
CA VAL A 35 12.49 5.14 10.85
C VAL A 35 13.21 6.40 10.35
N THR A 36 14.54 6.47 10.46
CA THR A 36 15.33 7.59 9.95
C THR A 36 15.20 7.69 8.43
N SER A 37 15.27 6.55 7.74
CA SER A 37 15.03 6.49 6.30
C SER A 37 13.63 7.00 5.93
N ALA A 38 12.60 6.68 6.73
CA ALA A 38 11.25 7.21 6.53
C ALA A 38 11.20 8.73 6.68
N GLN A 39 11.81 9.27 7.73
CA GLN A 39 11.84 10.71 7.97
C GLN A 39 12.53 11.46 6.83
N ILE A 40 13.67 10.93 6.36
CA ILE A 40 14.40 11.53 5.23
C ILE A 40 13.55 11.45 3.96
N LEU A 41 12.88 10.33 3.68
CA LEU A 41 11.96 10.23 2.53
C LEU A 41 10.85 11.29 2.56
N LEU A 42 10.18 11.44 3.70
CA LEU A 42 9.13 12.44 3.86
C LEU A 42 9.67 13.86 3.69
N ASN A 43 10.85 14.14 4.23
CA ASN A 43 11.52 15.42 4.06
C ASN A 43 11.88 15.69 2.59
N ILE A 44 12.36 14.68 1.85
CA ILE A 44 12.62 14.81 0.40
C ILE A 44 11.32 15.15 -0.34
N CYS A 45 10.22 14.45 -0.04
CA CYS A 45 8.92 14.74 -0.67
C CYS A 45 8.45 16.17 -0.37
N ASN A 46 8.67 16.63 0.86
CA ASN A 46 8.29 17.98 1.29
C ASN A 46 9.20 19.06 0.70
N ILE A 47 10.51 18.85 0.61
CA ILE A 47 11.45 19.88 0.16
C ILE A 47 11.52 19.93 -1.38
N GLU A 48 11.75 18.79 -2.02
CA GLU A 48 12.02 18.73 -3.46
C GLU A 48 10.73 18.82 -4.27
N GLU A 49 9.67 18.16 -3.82
CA GLU A 49 8.42 18.05 -4.56
C GLU A 49 7.33 18.99 -4.01
N ALA A 50 7.60 19.62 -2.85
CA ALA A 50 6.65 20.40 -2.05
C ALA A 50 5.30 19.70 -1.94
N ILE A 51 5.39 18.44 -1.52
CA ILE A 51 4.29 17.56 -1.13
C ILE A 51 4.12 17.69 0.39
N GLU A 52 3.11 18.43 0.80
CA GLU A 52 2.85 18.71 2.22
C GLU A 52 1.86 17.71 2.86
N ASN A 53 1.11 16.97 2.04
CA ASN A 53 -0.07 16.20 2.48
C ASN A 53 0.04 14.69 2.20
N ILE A 54 0.95 14.02 2.91
CA ILE A 54 1.10 12.55 2.82
C ILE A 54 0.17 11.90 3.85
N TYR A 55 -0.92 11.28 3.39
CA TYR A 55 -1.94 10.65 4.24
C TYR A 55 -2.33 9.26 3.73
N PRO A 56 -1.45 8.24 3.85
CA PRO A 56 -1.87 6.86 3.65
C PRO A 56 -3.05 6.50 4.55
N SER A 57 -3.93 5.63 4.05
CA SER A 57 -5.18 5.28 4.70
C SER A 57 -5.03 4.38 5.94
N TYR A 58 -3.95 3.60 6.01
CA TYR A 58 -3.70 2.55 7.00
C TYR A 58 -4.85 1.54 7.15
N ILE A 59 -5.57 1.25 6.04
CA ILE A 59 -6.73 0.33 6.01
C ILE A 59 -6.36 -1.10 5.60
N SER A 60 -5.14 -1.31 5.10
CA SER A 60 -4.68 -2.60 4.57
C SER A 60 -4.83 -3.74 5.58
N LEU A 61 -4.52 -3.49 6.85
CA LEU A 61 -4.69 -4.49 7.90
C LEU A 61 -6.14 -4.85 8.20
N VAL A 62 -7.06 -3.90 8.08
CA VAL A 62 -8.49 -4.16 8.29
C VAL A 62 -9.00 -5.10 7.22
N HIS A 63 -8.61 -4.89 5.96
CA HIS A 63 -8.93 -5.80 4.86
C HIS A 63 -8.26 -7.16 5.04
N LEU A 64 -6.98 -7.19 5.43
CA LEU A 64 -6.26 -8.44 5.65
C LEU A 64 -6.90 -9.28 6.77
N LYS A 65 -7.31 -8.66 7.87
CA LYS A 65 -8.01 -9.36 8.96
C LYS A 65 -9.29 -10.04 8.46
N LYS A 66 -10.09 -9.33 7.67
CA LYS A 66 -11.32 -9.89 7.05
C LYS A 66 -11.00 -11.05 6.12
N ASP A 67 -9.93 -10.93 5.32
CA ASP A 67 -9.48 -12.01 4.43
C ASP A 67 -9.02 -13.24 5.21
N ILE A 68 -8.27 -13.07 6.31
CA ILE A 68 -7.83 -14.19 7.16
C ILE A 68 -9.04 -14.93 7.75
N ILE A 69 -10.04 -14.19 8.25
CA ILE A 69 -11.30 -14.78 8.76
C ILE A 69 -12.03 -15.55 7.66
N SER A 70 -12.07 -15.02 6.43
CA SER A 70 -12.69 -15.73 5.30
C SER A 70 -11.93 -17.03 4.95
N ILE A 71 -10.59 -16.97 4.96
CA ILE A 71 -9.69 -18.08 4.61
C ILE A 71 -9.78 -19.24 5.61
N LEU A 72 -9.88 -18.93 6.90
CA LEU A 72 -9.83 -19.91 7.98
C LEU A 72 -11.22 -20.26 8.53
N ARG A 73 -12.33 -19.93 7.83
CA ARG A 73 -13.72 -19.97 8.33
C ARG A 73 -14.16 -21.25 9.07
N ASN A 74 -13.52 -22.39 8.81
CA ASN A 74 -13.82 -23.68 9.44
C ASN A 74 -12.98 -23.97 10.69
N LYS A 75 -12.13 -23.04 11.11
CA LYS A 75 -11.22 -23.18 12.25
C LYS A 75 -11.85 -22.53 13.47
N GLU A 76 -11.92 -23.25 14.57
CA GLU A 76 -12.33 -22.65 15.83
C GLU A 76 -11.28 -21.66 16.34
N GLY A 77 -11.71 -20.62 17.06
CA GLY A 77 -10.80 -19.55 17.53
C GLY A 77 -10.32 -18.61 16.42
N ILE A 78 -10.97 -18.60 15.26
CA ILE A 78 -10.53 -17.84 14.08
C ILE A 78 -10.35 -16.34 14.31
N GLU A 79 -11.21 -15.72 15.11
CA GLU A 79 -11.12 -14.28 15.36
C GLU A 79 -9.85 -13.93 16.13
N LEU A 80 -9.47 -14.77 17.10
CA LEU A 80 -8.22 -14.64 17.84
C LEU A 80 -7.03 -14.88 16.92
N ILE A 81 -7.08 -15.94 16.11
CA ILE A 81 -6.02 -16.24 15.13
C ILE A 81 -5.83 -15.02 14.21
N ALA A 82 -6.91 -14.50 13.62
CA ALA A 82 -6.85 -13.33 12.75
C ALA A 82 -6.31 -12.09 13.49
N TYR A 83 -6.72 -11.86 14.73
CA TYR A 83 -6.23 -10.77 15.57
C TYR A 83 -4.73 -10.88 15.85
N ASN A 84 -4.26 -12.04 16.31
CA ASN A 84 -2.85 -12.27 16.63
C ASN A 84 -1.97 -12.14 15.39
N ILE A 85 -2.43 -12.66 14.24
CA ILE A 85 -1.73 -12.51 12.96
C ILE A 85 -1.65 -11.05 12.56
N SER A 86 -2.78 -10.35 12.55
CA SER A 86 -2.84 -8.93 12.17
C SER A 86 -1.94 -8.07 13.07
N ASN A 87 -1.86 -8.37 14.37
CA ASN A 87 -0.96 -7.68 15.28
C ASN A 87 0.51 -8.00 15.01
N LEU A 88 0.86 -9.27 14.80
CA LEU A 88 2.22 -9.72 14.55
C LEU A 88 2.88 -9.02 13.34
N ILE A 89 2.08 -8.70 12.33
CA ILE A 89 2.55 -8.08 11.07
C ILE A 89 2.13 -6.62 10.91
N ARG A 90 1.49 -6.02 11.92
CA ARG A 90 0.86 -4.69 11.84
C ARG A 90 1.80 -3.64 11.29
N ASP A 91 2.92 -3.45 11.97
CA ASP A 91 3.87 -2.40 11.61
C ASP A 91 4.51 -2.68 10.25
N ASP A 92 4.75 -3.95 9.92
CA ASP A 92 5.31 -4.33 8.62
C ASP A 92 4.36 -3.93 7.47
N ILE A 93 3.07 -4.23 7.60
CA ILE A 93 2.06 -3.88 6.59
C ILE A 93 1.89 -2.36 6.49
N ASN A 94 1.91 -1.63 7.62
CA ASN A 94 1.85 -0.17 7.60
C ASN A 94 3.05 0.46 6.87
N ARG A 95 4.26 -0.10 7.04
CA ARG A 95 5.44 0.35 6.29
C ARG A 95 5.31 0.09 4.79
N LEU A 96 4.80 -1.10 4.42
CA LEU A 96 4.52 -1.42 3.02
C LEU A 96 3.50 -0.44 2.42
N GLU A 97 2.40 -0.16 3.12
CA GLU A 97 1.38 0.78 2.67
C GLU A 97 1.98 2.18 2.45
N LEU A 98 2.77 2.71 3.41
CA LEU A 98 3.40 4.02 3.27
C LEU A 98 4.34 4.07 2.06
N VAL A 99 5.18 3.07 1.84
CA VAL A 99 6.09 3.04 0.68
C VAL A 99 5.33 3.01 -0.64
N MET A 100 4.28 2.18 -0.74
CA MET A 100 3.45 2.11 -1.96
C MET A 100 2.68 3.41 -2.18
N TYR A 101 2.21 4.04 -1.11
CA TYR A 101 1.55 5.34 -1.17
C TYR A 101 2.51 6.42 -1.71
N LEU A 102 3.71 6.54 -1.13
CA LEU A 102 4.70 7.54 -1.57
C LEU A 102 5.06 7.35 -3.05
N GLU A 103 5.33 6.12 -3.47
CA GLU A 103 5.65 5.83 -4.87
C GLU A 103 4.48 6.15 -5.80
N GLY A 104 3.25 5.78 -5.44
CA GLY A 104 2.07 6.14 -6.23
C GLY A 104 1.91 7.65 -6.35
N TYR A 105 1.92 8.33 -5.20
CA TYR A 105 1.73 9.77 -5.11
C TYR A 105 2.73 10.54 -5.96
N ILE A 106 4.01 10.24 -5.82
CA ILE A 106 5.08 10.96 -6.52
C ILE A 106 4.98 10.76 -8.03
N ASN A 107 4.66 9.54 -8.49
CA ASN A 107 4.44 9.29 -9.90
C ASN A 107 3.23 10.06 -10.44
N GLY A 108 2.12 10.11 -9.71
CA GLY A 108 0.94 10.88 -10.11
C GLY A 108 1.16 12.39 -10.11
N PHE A 109 1.89 12.90 -9.12
CA PHE A 109 2.24 14.32 -9.01
C PHE A 109 3.12 14.81 -10.15
N ASN A 110 3.99 13.93 -10.68
CA ASN A 110 4.92 14.24 -11.75
C ASN A 110 4.43 13.85 -13.15
N ASP A 111 3.26 13.20 -13.26
CA ASP A 111 2.65 12.84 -14.55
C ASP A 111 1.96 14.06 -15.19
N LYS A 112 2.70 14.75 -16.06
CA LYS A 112 2.23 15.98 -16.70
C LYS A 112 0.99 15.76 -17.58
N ASP A 113 0.90 14.61 -18.23
CA ASP A 113 -0.20 14.34 -19.17
C ASP A 113 -1.51 14.15 -18.40
N VAL A 114 -1.48 13.33 -17.34
CA VAL A 114 -2.64 13.14 -16.47
C VAL A 114 -3.03 14.44 -15.78
N VAL A 115 -2.07 15.19 -15.25
CA VAL A 115 -2.32 16.46 -14.56
C VAL A 115 -2.97 17.49 -15.49
N ASN A 116 -2.46 17.65 -16.72
CA ASN A 116 -3.04 18.59 -17.69
C ASN A 116 -4.46 18.20 -18.10
N GLN A 117 -4.71 16.91 -18.33
CA GLN A 117 -6.05 16.42 -18.66
C GLN A 117 -7.02 16.62 -17.50
N LEU A 118 -6.57 16.38 -16.26
CA LEU A 118 -7.36 16.61 -15.05
C LEU A 118 -7.71 18.10 -14.88
N GLU A 119 -6.76 18.98 -15.14
CA GLU A 119 -6.94 20.44 -15.10
C GLU A 119 -7.98 20.91 -16.12
N ILE A 120 -7.92 20.42 -17.36
CA ILE A 120 -8.93 20.71 -18.40
C ILE A 120 -10.32 20.23 -17.96
N LEU A 121 -10.41 19.05 -17.32
CA LEU A 121 -11.68 18.57 -16.77
C LEU A 121 -12.15 19.45 -15.62
N ALA A 122 -11.26 19.86 -14.71
CA ALA A 122 -11.58 20.72 -13.58
C ALA A 122 -12.21 22.04 -14.03
N PHE A 123 -11.65 22.70 -15.04
CA PHE A 123 -12.16 23.97 -15.57
C PHE A 123 -13.57 23.88 -16.19
N LYS A 124 -14.04 22.68 -16.55
CA LYS A 124 -15.43 22.50 -17.02
C LYS A 124 -16.45 22.56 -15.90
N HIS A 125 -16.00 22.41 -14.65
CA HIS A 125 -16.86 22.29 -13.48
C HIS A 125 -16.61 23.38 -12.43
N LEU A 126 -15.40 23.94 -12.40
CA LEU A 126 -14.95 24.87 -11.37
C LEU A 126 -14.44 26.15 -12.04
N GLY A 127 -14.87 27.30 -11.52
CA GLY A 127 -14.32 28.59 -11.90
C GLY A 127 -12.92 28.81 -11.32
N LEU A 128 -12.17 29.75 -11.90
CA LEU A 128 -10.80 30.05 -11.46
C LEU A 128 -10.74 30.45 -9.97
N GLU A 129 -11.65 31.32 -9.52
CA GLU A 129 -11.71 31.73 -8.09
C GLU A 129 -11.95 30.56 -7.14
N GLU A 130 -12.71 29.55 -7.59
CA GLU A 130 -13.00 28.39 -6.77
C GLU A 130 -11.78 27.48 -6.63
N LEU A 131 -10.98 27.33 -7.69
CA LEU A 131 -9.71 26.61 -7.65
C LEU A 131 -8.72 27.28 -6.69
N TYR A 132 -8.62 28.61 -6.69
CA TYR A 132 -7.77 29.37 -5.76
C TYR A 132 -8.15 29.15 -4.29
N LYS A 133 -9.46 29.02 -3.99
CA LYS A 133 -9.96 28.87 -2.61
C LYS A 133 -9.91 27.41 -2.12
N ARG A 134 -9.93 26.43 -3.03
CA ARG A 134 -10.01 25.00 -2.69
C ARG A 134 -8.68 24.46 -2.17
N ARG A 135 -8.77 23.60 -1.14
CA ARG A 135 -7.61 22.85 -0.64
C ARG A 135 -7.41 21.50 -1.35
N LYS A 136 -8.50 20.93 -1.87
CA LYS A 136 -8.55 19.63 -2.54
C LYS A 136 -9.44 19.72 -3.78
N LEU A 137 -9.12 18.93 -4.80
CA LEU A 137 -9.84 18.98 -6.08
C LEU A 137 -10.92 17.90 -6.14
N PHE A 138 -10.56 16.68 -6.58
CA PHE A 138 -11.45 15.52 -6.73
C PHE A 138 -10.92 14.31 -5.97
N ASN A 139 -10.21 14.53 -4.86
CA ASN A 139 -9.65 13.46 -4.02
C ASN A 139 -10.75 12.58 -3.39
N TYR A 140 -11.86 13.18 -2.95
CA TYR A 140 -12.96 12.46 -2.24
C TYR A 140 -14.34 12.65 -2.88
N GLU A 141 -14.62 13.82 -3.47
CA GLU A 141 -15.93 14.13 -4.05
C GLU A 141 -15.95 13.86 -5.55
N LEU A 142 -16.32 12.65 -5.92
CA LEU A 142 -16.47 12.22 -7.30
C LEU A 142 -17.95 12.03 -7.64
N LYS A 143 -18.68 13.13 -7.78
CA LYS A 143 -20.08 13.11 -8.24
C LYS A 143 -20.18 13.12 -9.77
N ASP A 144 -19.16 13.65 -10.45
CA ASP A 144 -19.15 13.76 -11.90
C ASP A 144 -18.70 12.46 -12.57
N LEU A 145 -19.53 11.97 -13.51
CA LEU A 145 -19.27 10.73 -14.25
C LEU A 145 -18.01 10.81 -15.13
N LYS A 146 -17.69 11.95 -15.73
CA LYS A 146 -16.51 12.11 -16.58
C LYS A 146 -15.23 12.02 -15.77
N ILE A 147 -15.22 12.59 -14.56
CA ILE A 147 -14.06 12.51 -13.66
C ILE A 147 -13.89 11.06 -13.17
N LEU A 148 -15.00 10.37 -12.87
CA LEU A 148 -14.97 8.94 -12.52
C LEU A 148 -14.46 8.06 -13.65
N GLU A 149 -14.89 8.30 -14.89
CA GLU A 149 -14.42 7.59 -16.07
C GLU A 149 -12.94 7.84 -16.32
N PHE A 150 -12.50 9.09 -16.18
CA PHE A 150 -11.08 9.45 -16.31
C PHE A 150 -10.21 8.78 -15.24
N LYS A 151 -10.64 8.78 -13.98
CA LYS A 151 -9.95 8.06 -12.91
C LYS A 151 -9.86 6.56 -13.22
N LYS A 152 -10.95 5.96 -13.72
CA LYS A 152 -10.98 4.54 -14.10
C LYS A 152 -10.06 4.23 -15.28
N SER A 153 -9.95 5.12 -16.27
CA SER A 153 -9.03 4.91 -17.41
C SER A 153 -7.59 4.90 -16.95
N ILE A 154 -7.19 5.87 -16.10
CA ILE A 154 -5.85 5.92 -15.49
C ILE A 154 -5.56 4.61 -14.75
N PHE A 155 -6.48 4.15 -13.90
CA PHE A 155 -6.28 2.92 -13.12
C PHE A 155 -6.13 1.69 -14.03
N ASN A 156 -6.89 1.63 -15.13
CA ASN A 156 -6.76 0.55 -16.10
C ASN A 156 -5.40 0.57 -16.81
N ASP A 157 -4.87 1.75 -17.12
CA ASP A 157 -3.57 1.90 -17.77
C ASP A 157 -2.43 1.52 -16.81
N LEU A 158 -2.50 1.96 -15.55
CA LEU A 158 -1.59 1.52 -14.49
C LEU A 158 -1.58 0.00 -14.35
N ARG A 159 -2.76 -0.65 -14.34
CA ARG A 159 -2.88 -2.12 -14.27
C ARG A 159 -2.32 -2.86 -15.47
N LYS A 160 -2.21 -2.21 -16.63
CA LYS A 160 -1.61 -2.78 -17.84
C LYS A 160 -0.09 -2.53 -17.91
N SER A 161 0.44 -1.61 -17.11
CA SER A 161 1.87 -1.30 -17.07
C SER A 161 2.67 -2.50 -16.55
N LYS A 162 3.42 -3.13 -17.46
CA LYS A 162 4.31 -4.26 -17.13
C LYS A 162 5.36 -3.87 -16.10
N GLU A 163 5.89 -2.65 -16.20
CA GLU A 163 6.94 -2.14 -15.32
C GLU A 163 6.43 -1.98 -13.89
N LEU A 164 5.25 -1.36 -13.72
CA LEU A 164 4.62 -1.20 -12.41
C LEU A 164 4.29 -2.56 -11.78
N LEU A 165 3.70 -3.46 -12.56
CA LEU A 165 3.39 -4.82 -12.07
C LEU A 165 4.65 -5.57 -11.63
N LEU A 166 5.76 -5.45 -12.38
CA LEU A 166 7.04 -6.05 -12.01
C LEU A 166 7.64 -5.40 -10.77
N PHE A 167 7.56 -4.08 -10.64
CA PHE A 167 8.01 -3.34 -9.47
C PHE A 167 7.25 -3.82 -8.22
N ILE A 168 5.92 -3.74 -8.21
CA ILE A 168 5.09 -4.14 -7.06
C ILE A 168 5.36 -5.61 -6.72
N LYS A 169 5.36 -6.50 -7.71
CA LYS A 169 5.60 -7.93 -7.49
C LYS A 169 6.97 -8.18 -6.83
N ARG A 170 8.04 -7.52 -7.31
CA ARG A 170 9.38 -7.65 -6.73
C ARG A 170 9.43 -7.10 -5.31
N SER A 171 8.85 -5.93 -5.07
CA SER A 171 8.77 -5.31 -3.75
C SER A 171 8.06 -6.22 -2.75
N ILE A 172 6.89 -6.77 -3.12
CA ILE A 172 6.13 -7.70 -2.28
C ILE A 172 6.89 -9.00 -2.00
N VAL A 173 7.51 -9.60 -3.01
CA VAL A 173 8.27 -10.85 -2.83
C VAL A 173 9.46 -10.62 -1.91
N ASN A 174 10.22 -9.54 -2.13
CA ASN A 174 11.39 -9.22 -1.31
C ASN A 174 10.99 -8.92 0.14
N PHE A 175 9.97 -8.10 0.33
CA PHE A 175 9.41 -7.77 1.64
C PHE A 175 8.91 -9.02 2.37
N TYR A 176 8.14 -9.87 1.69
CA TYR A 176 7.66 -11.12 2.26
C TYR A 176 8.82 -12.01 2.73
N ILE A 177 9.81 -12.24 1.87
CA ILE A 177 10.94 -13.13 2.18
C ILE A 177 11.76 -12.60 3.35
N LYS A 178 12.07 -11.30 3.38
CA LYS A 178 12.98 -10.69 4.35
C LYS A 178 12.31 -10.35 5.68
N THR A 179 11.02 -10.04 5.68
CA THR A 179 10.35 -9.48 6.87
C THR A 179 9.26 -10.41 7.42
N LEU A 180 8.39 -10.95 6.56
CA LEU A 180 7.18 -11.66 7.03
C LEU A 180 7.32 -13.19 7.10
N ARG A 181 8.18 -13.79 6.28
CA ARG A 181 8.24 -15.25 6.08
C ARG A 181 8.49 -16.00 7.39
N LEU A 182 9.40 -15.51 8.24
CA LEU A 182 9.70 -16.16 9.51
C LEU A 182 8.57 -15.98 10.50
N LYS A 183 8.03 -14.75 10.64
CA LYS A 183 6.88 -14.44 11.50
C LYS A 183 5.66 -15.33 11.20
N ILE A 184 5.33 -15.50 9.92
CA ILE A 184 4.19 -16.35 9.51
C ILE A 184 4.51 -17.85 9.67
N LYS A 185 5.77 -18.26 9.49
CA LYS A 185 6.15 -19.67 9.73
C LYS A 185 6.06 -20.04 11.21
N ASP A 186 6.40 -19.10 12.09
CA ASP A 186 6.37 -19.29 13.53
C ASP A 186 5.06 -18.83 14.18
N ILE A 187 3.99 -18.67 13.41
CA ILE A 187 2.72 -18.10 13.86
C ILE A 187 2.12 -18.83 15.06
N ASN A 188 2.37 -20.14 15.19
CA ASN A 188 1.88 -20.95 16.31
C ASN A 188 2.57 -20.62 17.64
N SER A 189 3.75 -20.00 17.64
CA SER A 189 4.39 -19.47 18.86
C SER A 189 3.68 -18.20 19.36
N HIS A 190 2.87 -17.58 18.50
CA HIS A 190 2.11 -16.35 18.76
C HIS A 190 0.59 -16.58 18.85
N ILE A 191 0.12 -17.83 18.80
CA ILE A 191 -1.29 -18.17 19.02
C ILE A 191 -1.42 -18.64 20.48
N ASP A 192 -2.02 -17.80 21.31
CA ASP A 192 -2.28 -18.14 22.71
C ASP A 192 -3.26 -19.30 22.81
N ARG A 193 -3.05 -20.17 23.80
CA ARG A 193 -4.02 -21.22 24.12
C ARG A 193 -5.14 -20.61 24.95
N GLN A 194 -6.39 -20.86 24.55
CA GLN A 194 -7.56 -20.38 25.28
C GLN A 194 -8.23 -21.52 26.03
N LEU A 195 -8.69 -21.24 27.25
CA LEU A 195 -9.63 -22.10 27.97
C LEU A 195 -11.04 -21.70 27.55
N VAL A 196 -11.78 -22.65 27.00
CA VAL A 196 -13.17 -22.48 26.60
C VAL A 196 -14.05 -23.25 27.56
N PHE A 197 -15.14 -22.62 28.01
CA PHE A 197 -16.15 -23.27 28.82
C PHE A 197 -17.14 -23.99 27.91
N GLU A 198 -17.08 -25.31 27.88
CA GLU A 198 -18.06 -26.13 27.14
C GLU A 198 -19.17 -26.58 28.10
N PHE A 199 -20.41 -26.35 27.69
CA PHE A 199 -21.60 -27.00 28.25
C PHE A 199 -22.08 -28.04 27.26
N LYS A 200 -21.86 -29.33 27.56
CA LYS A 200 -22.40 -30.47 26.79
C LYS A 200 -23.06 -31.43 27.76
N ASP A 201 -24.26 -31.88 27.40
CA ASP A 201 -25.03 -32.90 28.14
C ASP A 201 -25.17 -32.61 29.66
N GLY A 202 -25.47 -31.36 30.01
CA GLY A 202 -25.67 -30.94 31.41
C GLY A 202 -24.39 -30.92 32.27
N LYS A 203 -23.22 -31.15 31.67
CA LYS A 203 -21.92 -31.08 32.35
C LYS A 203 -21.12 -29.89 31.81
N SER A 204 -20.64 -29.05 32.72
CA SER A 204 -19.70 -27.98 32.44
C SER A 204 -18.27 -28.47 32.60
N LYS A 205 -17.41 -28.19 31.62
CA LYS A 205 -15.97 -28.38 31.74
C LYS A 205 -15.21 -27.25 31.04
N PHE A 206 -14.05 -26.91 31.59
CA PHE A 206 -13.07 -26.11 30.87
C PHE A 206 -12.29 -27.04 29.93
N VAL A 207 -12.22 -26.69 28.66
CA VAL A 207 -11.45 -27.39 27.64
C VAL A 207 -10.43 -26.42 27.06
N GLU A 208 -9.20 -26.86 26.93
CA GLU A 208 -8.15 -26.09 26.26
C GLU A 208 -8.38 -26.19 24.74
N GLN A 209 -8.66 -25.06 24.09
CA GLN A 209 -8.90 -25.02 22.65
C GLN A 209 -7.57 -24.95 21.89
N ASP A 210 -7.25 -26.01 21.14
CA ASP A 210 -6.05 -26.02 20.29
C ASP A 210 -6.30 -25.26 18.97
N SER A 211 -6.03 -23.96 19.03
CA SER A 211 -6.12 -23.05 17.89
C SER A 211 -4.92 -23.13 16.94
N ARG A 212 -3.98 -24.07 17.14
CA ARG A 212 -2.78 -24.18 16.29
C ARG A 212 -3.14 -24.47 14.85
N LEU A 213 -2.37 -23.85 13.95
CA LEU A 213 -2.44 -24.06 12.53
C LEU A 213 -1.50 -25.20 12.12
N ARG A 214 -2.00 -26.11 11.29
CA ARG A 214 -1.20 -27.16 10.67
C ARG A 214 -0.25 -26.55 9.64
N LYS A 215 0.85 -27.24 9.35
CA LYS A 215 1.84 -26.79 8.34
C LYS A 215 1.22 -26.45 6.98
N LYS A 216 0.22 -27.23 6.53
CA LYS A 216 -0.51 -26.97 5.27
C LYS A 216 -1.33 -25.68 5.34
N GLU A 217 -1.95 -25.39 6.48
CA GLU A 217 -2.74 -24.17 6.72
C GLU A 217 -1.83 -22.94 6.75
N ILE A 218 -0.66 -23.05 7.40
CA ILE A 218 0.36 -21.99 7.40
C ILE A 218 0.85 -21.69 5.98
N GLN A 219 1.15 -22.72 5.17
CA GLN A 219 1.56 -22.54 3.78
C GLN A 219 0.45 -21.89 2.92
N PHE A 220 -0.80 -22.29 3.15
CA PHE A 220 -1.94 -21.69 2.46
C PHE A 220 -2.13 -20.22 2.85
N LEU A 221 -2.05 -19.91 4.14
CA LEU A 221 -2.09 -18.58 4.70
C LEU A 221 -0.97 -17.70 4.11
N SER A 222 0.27 -18.17 4.11
CA SER A 222 1.42 -17.49 3.48
C SER A 222 1.11 -17.06 2.04
N LYS A 223 0.62 -17.99 1.21
CA LYS A 223 0.29 -17.73 -0.20
C LYS A 223 -0.84 -16.70 -0.34
N LYS A 224 -1.83 -16.75 0.55
CA LYS A 224 -2.96 -15.82 0.57
C LYS A 224 -2.53 -14.42 0.99
N ILE A 225 -1.73 -14.29 2.04
CA ILE A 225 -1.17 -13.01 2.50
C ILE A 225 -0.37 -12.35 1.37
N THR A 226 0.51 -13.09 0.68
CA THR A 226 1.27 -12.52 -0.45
C THR A 226 0.37 -12.01 -1.59
N ARG A 227 -0.70 -12.73 -1.91
CA ARG A 227 -1.67 -12.31 -2.94
C ARG A 227 -2.46 -11.08 -2.51
N PHE A 228 -2.90 -11.06 -1.24
CA PHE A 228 -3.55 -9.92 -0.64
C PHE A 228 -2.65 -8.68 -0.74
N MET A 229 -1.41 -8.78 -0.26
CA MET A 229 -0.46 -7.66 -0.28
C MET A 229 -0.22 -7.11 -1.69
N PHE A 230 -0.20 -7.97 -2.71
CA PHE A 230 -0.07 -7.51 -4.10
C PHE A 230 -1.28 -6.69 -4.55
N ALA A 231 -2.50 -7.20 -4.33
CA ALA A 231 -3.73 -6.52 -4.73
C ALA A 231 -3.92 -5.21 -3.95
N ASP A 232 -3.61 -5.23 -2.66
CA ASP A 232 -3.73 -4.08 -1.78
C ASP A 232 -2.66 -3.01 -2.08
N ALA A 233 -1.40 -3.40 -2.29
CA ALA A 233 -0.34 -2.49 -2.73
C ALA A 233 -0.67 -1.78 -4.05
N MET A 234 -1.25 -2.51 -5.02
CA MET A 234 -1.72 -1.91 -6.27
C MET A 234 -2.81 -0.86 -6.01
N LYS A 235 -3.79 -1.18 -5.15
CA LYS A 235 -4.87 -0.25 -4.81
C LYS A 235 -4.37 1.00 -4.07
N VAL A 236 -3.43 0.83 -3.13
CA VAL A 236 -2.79 1.93 -2.42
C VAL A 236 -2.04 2.83 -3.40
N TYR A 237 -1.24 2.23 -4.29
CA TYR A 237 -0.52 2.97 -5.33
C TYR A 237 -1.47 3.75 -6.24
N GLU A 238 -2.53 3.12 -6.75
CA GLU A 238 -3.53 3.75 -7.64
C GLU A 238 -4.20 4.97 -6.98
N ASN A 239 -4.64 4.83 -5.73
CA ASN A 239 -5.28 5.93 -5.01
C ASN A 239 -4.29 7.06 -4.74
N ALA A 240 -3.08 6.73 -4.29
CA ALA A 240 -2.06 7.73 -4.03
C ALA A 240 -1.67 8.48 -5.31
N TYR A 241 -1.54 7.77 -6.44
CA TYR A 241 -1.29 8.37 -7.75
C TYR A 241 -2.39 9.38 -8.12
N TRP A 242 -3.65 9.03 -7.92
CA TRP A 242 -4.76 9.96 -8.14
C TRP A 242 -4.66 11.19 -7.24
N ASP A 243 -4.34 11.01 -5.96
CA ASP A 243 -4.18 12.12 -5.02
C ASP A 243 -3.02 13.05 -5.42
N GLY A 244 -1.87 12.48 -5.81
CA GLY A 244 -0.73 13.26 -6.30
C GLY A 244 -1.08 14.10 -7.53
N ALA A 245 -1.81 13.54 -8.49
CA ALA A 245 -2.24 14.28 -9.68
C ALA A 245 -3.19 15.44 -9.32
N ASN A 246 -4.14 15.22 -8.42
CA ASN A 246 -5.07 16.26 -7.96
C ASN A 246 -4.35 17.40 -7.25
N ASP A 247 -3.45 17.05 -6.34
CA ASP A 247 -2.70 18.01 -5.55
C ASP A 247 -1.74 18.83 -6.43
N LYS A 248 -1.20 18.22 -7.49
CA LYS A 248 -0.41 18.96 -8.50
C LYS A 248 -1.23 20.01 -9.22
N VAL A 249 -2.48 19.71 -9.62
CA VAL A 249 -3.37 20.69 -10.26
C VAL A 249 -3.62 21.85 -9.30
N ILE A 250 -4.04 21.58 -8.06
CA ILE A 250 -4.30 22.63 -7.06
C ILE A 250 -3.07 23.51 -6.83
N LYS A 251 -1.88 22.91 -6.77
CA LYS A 251 -0.62 23.62 -6.55
C LYS A 251 -0.30 24.65 -7.64
N ARG A 252 -0.83 24.51 -8.86
CA ARG A 252 -0.63 25.51 -9.93
C ARG A 252 -1.37 26.82 -9.68
N TYR A 253 -2.33 26.82 -8.75
CA TYR A 253 -3.19 27.96 -8.42
C TYR A 253 -3.00 28.45 -6.97
N LYS A 254 -1.91 28.04 -6.32
CA LYS A 254 -1.49 28.56 -5.00
C LYS A 254 -0.20 29.34 -5.18
#